data_AF-A0A7J7Q5Z3-F1
#
_entry.id   AF-A0A7J7Q5Z3-F1
#
_cell.length_a   1.000
_cell.length_b   1.000
_cell.length_c   1.000
_cell.angle_alpha   90.00
_cell.angle_beta   90.00
_cell.angle_gamma   90.00
#
_symmetry.space_group_name_H-M   'P 1'
#
loop_
_entity.id
_entity.type
_entity.pdbx_description
1 polymer ?
#
loop_
_entity_poly.entity_id
_entity_poly.type
_entity_poly.pdbx_seq_one_letter_code
_entity_poly.pdbx_strand_id
1 'polypeptide(L)'
;MLQHSAMPLVGQRFSVCQEQQEMTDQLVGSVCSAVRNSTVVWQVTGLVRLLDALDVLQPTKAARQALLTAAVEGLFENNSSNSSNNSSNLLSSQTDDSMLQLSHLLLSELPLAAAYGRFAAAVAARKDNSLLLKQLLQAESVGQALDSASVQRLVAFQVANLERSSVVPPFNWRMPHAKLPSHPQAQLFLHGPAESFTLTGFTGINGARREASRFQGTYNNSKPSTYSMTATAQGVGRNACLLIRKTRDGISCRCTPGSC
;
A
#
# COMPACT_ATOMS: atom_id res chain seq x y z
N MET A 1 5.96 -41.28 75.11
CA MET A 1 5.89 -40.01 74.35
C MET A 1 6.68 -40.19 73.07
N LEU A 2 6.01 -40.35 71.93
CA LEU A 2 6.63 -40.41 70.61
C LEU A 2 5.99 -39.29 69.76
N GLN A 3 6.74 -38.21 69.55
CA GLN A 3 6.37 -37.14 68.62
C GLN A 3 6.83 -37.55 67.22
N HIS A 4 5.88 -37.92 66.36
CA HIS A 4 6.13 -38.07 64.94
C HIS A 4 6.10 -36.69 64.27
N SER A 5 7.26 -36.26 63.79
CA SER A 5 7.44 -35.03 63.02
C SER A 5 7.03 -35.28 61.57
N ALA A 6 5.93 -34.65 61.14
CA ALA A 6 5.46 -34.70 59.76
C ALA A 6 6.21 -33.67 58.91
N MET A 7 7.00 -34.14 57.94
CA MET A 7 7.71 -33.30 56.96
C MET A 7 6.73 -32.77 55.89
N PRO A 8 6.82 -31.49 55.50
CA PRO A 8 5.91 -30.88 54.54
C PRO A 8 6.27 -31.24 53.08
N LEU A 9 5.42 -32.02 52.41
CA LEU A 9 5.49 -32.40 50.98
C LEU A 9 5.16 -31.24 50.00
N VAL A 10 5.18 -29.98 50.44
CA VAL A 10 4.73 -28.84 49.64
C VAL A 10 5.73 -28.44 48.55
N GLY A 11 7.03 -28.72 48.73
CA GLY A 11 8.08 -28.28 47.79
C GLY A 11 8.10 -28.96 46.42
N GLN A 12 7.67 -30.23 46.30
CA GLN A 12 7.80 -30.97 45.04
C GLN A 12 6.75 -30.60 43.99
N ARG A 13 5.59 -30.07 44.38
CA ARG A 13 4.54 -29.68 43.43
C ARG A 13 4.86 -28.39 42.68
N PHE A 14 5.63 -27.48 43.28
CA PHE A 14 6.01 -26.22 42.63
C PHE A 14 7.02 -26.43 41.49
N SER A 15 7.94 -27.41 41.61
CA SER A 15 8.94 -27.68 40.57
C SER A 15 8.33 -28.19 39.27
N VAL A 16 7.32 -29.07 39.36
CA VAL A 16 6.66 -29.67 38.18
C VAL A 16 5.85 -28.62 37.40
N CYS A 17 5.19 -27.69 38.10
CA CYS A 17 4.45 -26.61 37.45
C CYS A 17 5.36 -25.64 36.70
N GLN A 18 6.57 -25.39 37.21
CA GLN A 18 7.53 -24.49 36.55
C GLN A 18 8.11 -25.10 35.27
N GLU A 19 8.52 -26.37 35.30
CA GLU A 19 9.03 -27.06 34.11
C GLU A 19 7.97 -27.18 33.01
N GLN A 20 6.70 -27.41 33.39
CA GLN A 20 5.60 -27.47 32.43
C GLN A 20 5.35 -26.11 31.76
N GLN A 21 5.42 -25.02 32.52
CA GLN A 21 5.25 -23.67 31.97
C GLN A 21 6.37 -23.32 30.99
N GLU A 22 7.63 -23.63 31.33
CA GLU A 22 8.78 -23.37 30.47
C GLU A 22 8.69 -24.15 29.14
N MET A 23 8.26 -25.42 29.21
CA MET A 23 8.02 -26.22 28.01
C MET A 23 6.90 -25.64 27.14
N THR A 24 5.82 -25.15 27.75
CA THR A 24 4.74 -24.49 26.99
C THR A 24 5.21 -23.21 26.32
N ASP A 25 5.99 -22.37 27.01
CA ASP A 25 6.51 -21.13 26.46
C ASP A 25 7.49 -21.40 25.30
N GLN A 26 8.34 -22.43 25.41
CA GLN A 26 9.25 -22.84 24.35
C GLN A 26 8.50 -23.38 23.12
N LEU A 27 7.43 -24.16 23.35
CA LEU A 27 6.58 -24.66 22.27
C LEU A 27 5.87 -23.51 21.55
N VAL A 28 5.26 -22.58 22.30
CA VAL A 28 4.59 -21.40 21.73
C VAL A 28 5.58 -20.55 20.94
N GLY A 29 6.79 -20.30 21.46
CA GLY A 29 7.83 -19.57 20.75
C GLY A 29 8.24 -20.24 19.44
N SER A 30 8.39 -21.57 19.45
CA SER A 30 8.74 -22.37 18.27
C SER A 30 7.63 -22.34 17.22
N VAL A 31 6.37 -22.49 17.63
CA VAL A 31 5.21 -22.41 16.75
C VAL A 31 5.08 -21.00 16.17
N CYS A 32 5.22 -19.93 16.98
CA CYS A 32 5.19 -18.55 16.51
C CYS A 32 6.29 -18.29 15.46
N SER A 33 7.50 -18.78 15.69
CA SER A 33 8.60 -18.69 14.72
C SER A 33 8.30 -19.46 13.43
N ALA A 34 7.73 -20.66 13.54
CA ALA A 34 7.33 -21.46 12.38
C ALA A 34 6.21 -20.78 11.58
N VAL A 35 5.22 -20.19 12.26
CA VAL A 35 4.13 -19.41 11.64
C VAL A 35 4.72 -18.23 10.88
N ARG A 36 5.57 -17.41 11.52
CA ARG A 36 6.22 -16.25 10.87
C ARG A 36 6.94 -16.60 9.57
N ASN A 37 7.62 -17.74 9.55
CA ASN A 37 8.47 -18.17 8.44
C ASN A 37 7.77 -19.05 7.40
N SER A 38 6.59 -19.59 7.71
CA SER A 38 5.88 -20.47 6.78
C SER A 38 5.17 -19.66 5.71
N THR A 39 4.95 -20.25 4.54
CA THR A 39 4.06 -19.70 3.50
C THR A 39 2.71 -20.40 3.47
N VAL A 40 2.61 -21.58 4.08
CA VAL A 40 1.46 -22.49 3.99
C VAL A 40 0.60 -22.47 5.25
N VAL A 41 1.22 -22.25 6.41
CA VAL A 41 0.53 -22.23 7.72
C VAL A 41 -0.51 -21.09 7.80
N TRP A 42 -0.42 -20.11 6.90
CA TRP A 42 -1.37 -19.01 6.73
C TRP A 42 -2.73 -19.38 6.19
N GLN A 43 -2.89 -20.56 5.61
CA GLN A 43 -4.23 -20.99 5.23
C GLN A 43 -5.07 -21.04 6.51
N VAL A 44 -6.22 -20.37 6.52
CA VAL A 44 -6.98 -20.18 7.76
C VAL A 44 -7.33 -21.49 8.43
N THR A 45 -7.57 -22.54 7.64
CA THR A 45 -7.79 -23.90 8.16
C THR A 45 -6.62 -24.41 9.02
N GLY A 46 -5.38 -24.05 8.68
CA GLY A 46 -4.19 -24.38 9.47
C GLY A 46 -4.10 -23.56 10.76
N LEU A 47 -4.33 -22.24 10.66
CA LEU A 47 -4.31 -21.35 11.83
C LEU A 47 -5.40 -21.69 12.85
N VAL A 48 -6.64 -21.95 12.39
CA VAL A 48 -7.76 -22.34 13.26
C VAL A 48 -7.46 -23.66 13.97
N ARG A 49 -6.92 -24.67 13.27
CA ARG A 49 -6.53 -25.93 13.91
C ARG A 49 -5.42 -25.75 14.96
N LEU A 50 -4.47 -24.84 14.71
CA LEU A 50 -3.44 -24.51 15.70
C LEU A 50 -4.02 -23.82 16.93
N LEU A 51 -4.98 -22.91 16.73
CA LEU A 51 -5.70 -22.26 17.82
C LEU A 51 -6.52 -23.26 18.63
N ASP A 52 -7.27 -24.14 17.97
CA ASP A 52 -8.04 -25.20 18.62
C ASP A 52 -7.14 -26.16 19.41
N ALA A 53 -5.97 -26.52 18.85
CA ALA A 53 -5.00 -27.37 19.54
C ALA A 53 -4.39 -26.69 20.77
N LEU A 54 -4.15 -25.38 20.72
CA LEU A 54 -3.69 -24.60 21.87
C LEU A 54 -4.76 -24.53 22.97
N ASP A 55 -6.03 -24.35 22.59
CA ASP A 55 -7.14 -24.31 23.54
C ASP A 55 -7.31 -25.64 24.30
N VAL A 56 -7.00 -26.78 23.66
CA VAL A 56 -6.97 -28.11 24.30
C VAL A 56 -5.78 -28.27 25.25
N LEU A 57 -4.60 -27.78 24.87
CA LEU A 57 -3.37 -27.98 25.64
C LEU A 57 -3.32 -27.12 26.92
N GLN A 58 -3.80 -25.88 26.85
CA GLN A 58 -4.13 -25.01 27.99
C GLN A 58 -4.55 -23.63 27.43
N PRO A 59 -5.70 -23.06 27.86
CA PRO A 59 -6.20 -21.79 27.35
C PRO A 59 -5.42 -20.60 27.95
N THR A 60 -4.14 -20.48 27.64
CA THR A 60 -3.39 -19.28 27.97
C THR A 60 -3.68 -18.23 26.90
N LYS A 61 -4.49 -17.25 27.27
CA LYS A 61 -4.84 -16.09 26.43
C LYS A 61 -3.58 -15.42 25.82
N ALA A 62 -2.46 -15.45 26.54
CA ALA A 62 -1.17 -14.97 26.07
C ALA A 62 -0.61 -15.75 24.87
N ALA A 63 -0.69 -17.09 24.87
CA ALA A 63 -0.21 -17.91 23.76
C ALA A 63 -1.04 -17.68 22.49
N ARG A 64 -2.37 -17.57 22.63
CA ARG A 64 -3.28 -17.23 21.53
C ARG A 64 -2.93 -15.87 20.92
N GLN A 65 -2.67 -14.86 21.75
CA GLN A 65 -2.26 -13.53 21.29
C GLN A 65 -0.89 -13.54 20.61
N ALA A 66 0.09 -14.25 21.17
CA ALA A 66 1.41 -14.38 20.58
C ALA A 66 1.31 -15.05 19.20
N LEU A 67 0.50 -16.10 19.07
CA LEU A 67 0.28 -16.78 17.79
C LEU A 67 -0.40 -15.87 16.77
N LEU A 68 -1.47 -15.13 17.15
CA LEU A 68 -2.14 -14.19 16.26
C LEU A 68 -1.25 -12.98 15.89
N THR A 69 -0.37 -12.55 16.79
CA THR A 69 0.59 -11.47 16.51
C THR A 69 1.66 -11.94 15.54
N ALA A 70 2.27 -13.10 15.81
CA ALA A 70 3.15 -13.78 14.88
C ALA A 70 2.46 -14.02 13.53
N ALA A 71 1.15 -14.29 13.58
CA ALA A 71 0.33 -14.48 12.41
C ALA A 71 0.26 -13.19 11.55
N VAL A 72 -0.06 -12.06 12.16
CA VAL A 72 -0.06 -10.77 11.46
C VAL A 72 1.34 -10.42 10.96
N GLU A 73 2.38 -10.65 11.76
CA GLU A 73 3.77 -10.32 11.41
C GLU A 73 4.27 -11.07 10.19
N GLY A 74 4.12 -12.39 10.13
CA GLY A 74 4.64 -13.16 9.00
C GLY A 74 3.90 -12.94 7.68
N LEU A 75 2.66 -12.43 7.73
CA LEU A 75 1.95 -11.98 6.54
C LEU A 75 2.58 -10.72 5.91
N PHE A 76 3.34 -9.94 6.70
CA PHE A 76 3.90 -8.65 6.27
C PHE A 76 5.43 -8.55 6.26
N GLU A 77 6.15 -9.21 7.16
CA GLU A 77 7.62 -9.10 7.28
C GLU A 77 8.37 -9.64 6.05
N ASN A 78 7.76 -10.54 5.27
CA ASN A 78 8.31 -11.02 4.00
C ASN A 78 8.42 -9.94 2.91
N ASN A 79 7.87 -8.74 3.12
CA ASN A 79 7.99 -7.63 2.18
C ASN A 79 9.17 -6.69 2.44
N SER A 80 9.80 -6.75 3.63
CA SER A 80 10.81 -5.75 4.04
C SER A 80 12.25 -6.17 3.76
N SER A 81 12.52 -7.44 3.46
CA SER A 81 13.84 -7.86 3.03
C SER A 81 14.06 -7.41 1.58
N ASN A 82 15.14 -6.66 1.33
CA ASN A 82 15.52 -5.97 0.07
C ASN A 82 15.63 -6.85 -1.21
N SER A 83 15.03 -8.04 -1.24
CA SER A 83 14.97 -8.92 -2.41
C SER A 83 13.84 -8.48 -3.35
N SER A 84 14.13 -7.44 -4.12
CA SER A 84 13.20 -6.64 -4.93
C SER A 84 12.28 -7.33 -5.95
N ASN A 85 12.27 -8.67 -6.08
CA ASN A 85 11.56 -9.33 -7.19
C ASN A 85 10.53 -10.42 -6.83
N ASN A 86 10.40 -10.88 -5.57
CA ASN A 86 9.56 -12.06 -5.27
C ASN A 86 8.44 -11.86 -4.22
N SER A 87 8.39 -10.73 -3.51
CA SER A 87 7.49 -10.58 -2.34
C SER A 87 6.00 -10.39 -2.68
N SER A 88 5.66 -10.09 -3.95
CA SER A 88 4.27 -9.89 -4.38
C SER A 88 3.41 -11.16 -4.45
N ASN A 89 4.02 -12.35 -4.42
CA ASN A 89 3.30 -13.59 -4.72
C ASN A 89 2.50 -14.16 -3.53
N LEU A 90 2.90 -13.85 -2.29
CA LEU A 90 2.22 -14.38 -1.10
C LEU A 90 0.86 -13.70 -0.86
N LEU A 91 0.82 -12.37 -0.97
CA LEU A 91 -0.42 -11.61 -0.84
C LEU A 91 -1.43 -11.91 -1.96
N SER A 92 -0.97 -12.30 -3.16
CA SER A 92 -1.86 -12.74 -4.24
C SER A 92 -2.45 -14.14 -4.01
N SER A 93 -1.79 -14.99 -3.20
CA SER A 93 -2.31 -16.32 -2.87
C SER A 93 -3.38 -16.32 -1.77
N GLN A 94 -3.53 -15.21 -1.05
CA GLN A 94 -4.52 -15.09 0.02
C GLN A 94 -5.90 -14.78 -0.54
N THR A 95 -6.87 -15.63 -0.22
CA THR A 95 -8.27 -15.42 -0.56
C THR A 95 -8.87 -14.34 0.33
N ASP A 96 -9.86 -13.61 -0.17
CA ASP A 96 -10.56 -12.59 0.62
C ASP A 96 -11.22 -13.20 1.86
N ASP A 97 -11.76 -14.42 1.74
CA ASP A 97 -12.31 -15.19 2.87
C ASP A 97 -11.27 -15.42 3.98
N SER A 98 -10.02 -15.72 3.59
CA SER A 98 -8.94 -15.97 4.56
C SER A 98 -8.62 -14.70 5.35
N MET A 99 -8.59 -13.55 4.67
CA MET A 99 -8.35 -12.25 5.28
C MET A 99 -9.51 -11.83 6.19
N LEU A 100 -10.75 -12.09 5.80
CA LEU A 100 -11.92 -11.82 6.65
C LEU A 100 -11.89 -12.65 7.92
N GLN A 101 -11.62 -13.95 7.82
CA GLN A 101 -11.55 -14.82 9.00
C GLN A 101 -10.43 -14.37 9.96
N LEU A 102 -9.24 -14.02 9.44
CA LEU A 102 -8.18 -13.47 10.27
C LEU A 102 -8.61 -12.15 10.94
N SER A 103 -9.33 -11.29 10.23
CA SER A 103 -9.86 -10.05 10.81
C SER A 103 -10.85 -10.31 11.95
N HIS A 104 -11.75 -11.28 11.80
CA HIS A 104 -12.70 -11.66 12.86
C HIS A 104 -11.97 -12.22 14.08
N LEU A 105 -10.94 -13.05 13.87
CA LEU A 105 -10.10 -13.55 14.94
C LEU A 105 -9.39 -12.42 15.69
N LEU A 106 -8.78 -11.47 14.97
CA LEU A 106 -8.11 -10.31 15.57
C LEU A 106 -9.09 -9.40 16.34
N LEU A 107 -10.29 -9.19 15.80
CA LEU A 107 -11.31 -8.35 16.42
C LEU A 107 -11.95 -8.99 17.65
N SER A 108 -11.98 -10.32 17.72
CA SER A 108 -12.44 -11.04 18.91
C SER A 108 -11.50 -10.90 20.11
N GLU A 109 -10.25 -10.51 19.89
CA GLU A 109 -9.22 -10.36 20.92
C GLU A 109 -8.84 -8.88 21.11
N LEU A 110 -9.50 -8.21 22.06
CA LEU A 110 -9.30 -6.79 22.41
C LEU A 110 -7.84 -6.28 22.48
N PRO A 111 -6.86 -7.01 23.06
CA PRO A 111 -5.49 -6.50 23.18
C PRO A 111 -4.70 -6.49 21.86
N LEU A 112 -5.24 -7.08 20.79
CA LEU A 112 -4.59 -7.11 19.47
C LEU A 112 -4.92 -5.88 18.60
N ALA A 113 -5.49 -4.82 19.17
CA ALA A 113 -5.82 -3.59 18.44
C ALA A 113 -4.64 -3.03 17.62
N ALA A 114 -3.41 -3.10 18.16
CA ALA A 114 -2.21 -2.65 17.45
C ALA A 114 -1.87 -3.53 16.22
N ALA A 115 -2.04 -4.85 16.34
CA ALA A 115 -1.85 -5.80 15.24
C ALA A 115 -2.94 -5.62 14.17
N TYR A 116 -4.19 -5.36 14.59
CA TYR A 116 -5.29 -5.06 13.69
C TYR A 116 -5.03 -3.78 12.87
N GLY A 117 -4.45 -2.74 13.47
CA GLY A 117 -4.06 -1.52 12.74
C GLY A 117 -3.08 -1.80 11.60
N ARG A 118 -2.06 -2.64 11.85
CA ARG A 118 -1.11 -3.07 10.81
C ARG A 118 -1.78 -3.90 9.72
N PHE A 119 -2.64 -4.84 10.13
CA PHE A 119 -3.43 -5.66 9.21
C PHE A 119 -4.31 -4.80 8.30
N ALA A 120 -5.08 -3.86 8.85
CA ALA A 120 -5.96 -2.96 8.11
C ALA A 120 -5.18 -2.07 7.13
N ALA A 121 -4.03 -1.52 7.56
CA ALA A 121 -3.19 -0.70 6.69
C ALA A 121 -2.65 -1.49 5.49
N ALA A 122 -2.25 -2.74 5.70
CA ALA A 122 -1.74 -3.58 4.63
C ALA A 122 -2.85 -4.12 3.71
N VAL A 123 -4.03 -4.43 4.26
CA VAL A 123 -5.22 -4.68 3.45
C VAL A 123 -5.49 -3.46 2.57
N ALA A 124 -5.49 -2.25 3.13
CA ALA A 124 -5.73 -0.98 2.43
C ALA A 124 -4.71 -0.71 1.29
N ALA A 125 -3.49 -1.22 1.40
CA ALA A 125 -2.44 -1.06 0.39
C ALA A 125 -2.60 -1.96 -0.86
N ARG A 126 -3.45 -2.99 -0.82
CA ARG A 126 -3.72 -3.87 -1.98
C ARG A 126 -4.54 -3.12 -3.05
N LYS A 127 -4.20 -3.27 -4.32
CA LYS A 127 -4.87 -2.58 -5.44
C LYS A 127 -6.35 -2.95 -5.62
N ASP A 128 -6.72 -4.19 -5.27
CA ASP A 128 -8.05 -4.76 -5.55
C ASP A 128 -8.85 -5.08 -4.29
N ASN A 129 -8.66 -4.31 -3.21
CA ASN A 129 -9.22 -4.58 -1.89
C ASN A 129 -10.60 -3.96 -1.62
N SER A 130 -11.24 -3.31 -2.60
CA SER A 130 -12.45 -2.51 -2.34
C SER A 130 -13.58 -3.32 -1.70
N LEU A 131 -13.74 -4.59 -2.10
CA LEU A 131 -14.72 -5.53 -1.53
C LEU A 131 -14.34 -5.94 -0.11
N LEU A 132 -13.09 -6.38 0.10
CA LEU A 132 -12.58 -6.78 1.41
C LEU A 132 -12.65 -5.63 2.42
N LEU A 133 -12.25 -4.42 2.01
CA LEU A 133 -12.34 -3.22 2.82
C LEU A 133 -13.80 -2.90 3.18
N LYS A 134 -14.72 -3.01 2.23
CA LYS A 134 -16.16 -2.82 2.48
C LYS A 134 -16.69 -3.83 3.49
N GLN A 135 -16.32 -5.10 3.38
CA GLN A 135 -16.73 -6.15 4.33
C GLN A 135 -16.13 -5.94 5.71
N LEU A 136 -14.84 -5.55 5.81
CA LEU A 136 -14.20 -5.20 7.08
C LEU A 136 -14.90 -4.02 7.77
N LEU A 137 -15.26 -2.99 7.00
CA LEU A 137 -16.01 -1.84 7.52
C LEU A 137 -17.44 -2.19 7.95
N GLN A 138 -18.01 -3.28 7.43
CA GLN A 138 -19.33 -3.80 7.80
C GLN A 138 -19.29 -4.75 9.01
N ALA A 139 -18.10 -5.12 9.50
CA ALA A 139 -17.99 -5.99 10.67
C ALA A 139 -18.58 -5.31 11.91
N GLU A 140 -19.32 -6.09 12.72
CA GLU A 140 -20.03 -5.57 13.90
C GLU A 140 -19.09 -4.87 14.89
N SER A 141 -17.89 -5.40 15.09
CA SER A 141 -16.86 -4.80 15.95
C SER A 141 -16.40 -3.42 15.46
N VAL A 142 -16.37 -3.19 14.15
CA VAL A 142 -16.09 -1.87 13.59
C VAL A 142 -17.28 -0.94 13.79
N GLY A 143 -18.51 -1.45 13.68
CA GLY A 143 -19.73 -0.72 14.06
C GLY A 143 -19.69 -0.25 15.53
N GLN A 144 -19.39 -1.16 16.45
CA GLN A 144 -19.25 -0.84 17.88
C GLN A 144 -18.11 0.18 18.15
N ALA A 145 -17.00 0.09 17.40
CA ALA A 145 -15.93 1.08 17.49
C ALA A 145 -16.36 2.45 16.93
N LEU A 146 -17.16 2.47 15.86
CA LEU A 146 -17.74 3.68 15.27
C LEU A 146 -18.77 4.35 16.17
N ASP A 147 -19.37 3.64 17.13
CA ASP A 147 -20.24 4.27 18.14
C ASP A 147 -19.46 5.18 19.11
N SER A 148 -18.12 5.04 19.16
CA SER A 148 -17.27 5.93 19.94
C SER A 148 -17.15 7.31 19.28
N ALA A 149 -17.54 8.36 20.02
CA ALA A 149 -17.45 9.76 19.55
C ALA A 149 -16.03 10.16 19.10
N SER A 150 -14.99 9.61 19.74
CA SER A 150 -13.59 9.85 19.36
C SER A 150 -13.26 9.27 17.99
N VAL A 151 -13.75 8.06 17.69
CA VAL A 151 -13.56 7.39 16.41
C VAL A 151 -14.34 8.12 15.32
N GLN A 152 -15.58 8.54 15.58
CA GLN A 152 -16.37 9.34 14.62
C GLN A 152 -15.68 10.64 14.23
N ARG A 153 -15.09 11.38 15.20
CA ARG A 153 -14.33 12.60 14.91
C ARG A 153 -13.11 12.33 14.04
N LEU A 154 -12.39 11.24 14.31
CA LEU A 154 -11.23 10.84 13.51
C LEU A 154 -11.65 10.46 12.08
N VAL A 155 -12.71 9.67 11.93
CA VAL A 155 -13.27 9.31 10.62
C VAL A 155 -13.72 10.55 9.86
N ALA A 156 -14.47 11.45 10.50
CA ALA A 156 -14.91 12.70 9.88
C ALA A 156 -13.73 13.58 9.44
N PHE A 157 -12.68 13.69 10.27
CA PHE A 157 -11.46 14.40 9.91
C PHE A 157 -10.75 13.76 8.71
N GLN A 158 -10.66 12.43 8.68
CA GLN A 158 -10.03 11.69 7.59
C GLN A 158 -10.82 11.79 6.30
N VAL A 159 -12.16 11.71 6.35
CA VAL A 159 -13.04 11.96 5.20
C VAL A 159 -12.84 13.38 4.69
N ALA A 160 -12.83 14.39 5.56
CA ALA A 160 -12.58 15.77 5.14
C ALA A 160 -11.18 15.97 4.52
N ASN A 161 -10.16 15.24 5.00
CA ASN A 161 -8.84 15.24 4.38
C ASN A 161 -8.85 14.56 3.00
N LEU A 162 -9.55 13.44 2.87
CA LEU A 162 -9.73 12.73 1.59
C LEU A 162 -10.53 13.57 0.60
N GLU A 163 -11.58 14.25 1.03
CA GLU A 163 -12.34 15.17 0.19
C GLU A 163 -11.45 16.32 -0.29
N ARG A 164 -10.67 16.93 0.61
CA ARG A 164 -9.68 17.97 0.25
C ARG A 164 -8.61 17.48 -0.72
N SER A 165 -8.15 16.23 -0.59
CA SER A 165 -7.15 15.65 -1.50
C SER A 165 -7.76 15.07 -2.78
N SER A 166 -9.05 14.76 -2.77
CA SER A 166 -9.81 14.26 -3.92
C SER A 166 -10.21 15.35 -4.90
N VAL A 167 -10.02 16.64 -4.53
CA VAL A 167 -10.12 17.74 -5.49
C VAL A 167 -8.98 17.57 -6.49
N VAL A 168 -9.27 16.81 -7.55
CA VAL A 168 -8.40 16.69 -8.72
C VAL A 168 -8.14 18.11 -9.18
N PRO A 169 -6.88 18.59 -9.16
CA PRO A 169 -6.58 19.93 -9.63
C PRO A 169 -7.14 20.07 -11.05
N PRO A 170 -7.78 21.21 -11.39
CA PRO A 170 -8.28 21.40 -12.74
C PRO A 170 -7.12 21.19 -13.70
N PHE A 171 -7.36 20.35 -14.72
CA PHE A 171 -6.34 20.03 -15.71
C PHE A 171 -5.80 21.34 -16.31
N ASN A 172 -4.48 21.48 -16.32
CA ASN A 172 -3.82 22.65 -16.88
C ASN A 172 -2.81 22.23 -17.95
N TRP A 173 -2.69 23.07 -18.98
CA TRP A 173 -1.77 22.86 -20.09
C TRP A 173 -0.34 23.35 -19.80
N ARG A 174 -0.04 23.83 -18.59
CA ARG A 174 1.27 24.44 -18.30
C ARG A 174 2.33 23.36 -18.07
N MET A 175 3.46 23.49 -18.75
CA MET A 175 4.63 22.64 -18.57
C MET A 175 5.82 23.49 -18.13
N PRO A 176 5.84 24.00 -16.87
CA PRO A 176 6.82 25.00 -16.42
C PRO A 176 8.27 24.53 -16.51
N HIS A 177 8.50 23.22 -16.55
CA HIS A 177 9.83 22.62 -16.65
C HIS A 177 10.25 22.26 -18.09
N ALA A 178 9.41 22.54 -19.09
CA ALA A 178 9.73 22.29 -20.50
C ALA A 178 10.95 23.11 -20.92
N LYS A 179 11.94 22.45 -21.55
CA LYS A 179 13.18 23.09 -22.04
C LYS A 179 13.35 22.85 -23.54
N LEU A 180 13.26 23.91 -24.33
CA LEU A 180 13.47 23.92 -25.78
C LEU A 180 14.43 25.07 -26.15
N PRO A 181 15.75 24.93 -25.86
CA PRO A 181 16.71 26.03 -26.03
C PRO A 181 16.81 26.52 -27.49
N SER A 182 16.60 25.63 -28.46
CA SER A 182 16.61 26.01 -29.88
C SER A 182 15.34 26.73 -30.35
N HIS A 183 14.27 26.75 -29.53
CA HIS A 183 12.96 27.29 -29.90
C HIS A 183 12.31 28.05 -28.72
N PRO A 184 12.80 29.26 -28.39
CA PRO A 184 12.31 30.01 -27.22
C PRO A 184 10.81 30.34 -27.29
N GLN A 185 10.26 30.58 -28.47
CA GLN A 185 8.83 30.83 -28.66
C GLN A 185 7.98 29.60 -28.32
N ALA A 186 8.41 28.40 -28.77
CA ALA A 186 7.74 27.16 -28.43
C ALA A 186 7.88 26.85 -26.92
N GLN A 187 9.02 27.17 -26.31
CA GLN A 187 9.21 27.03 -24.87
C GLN A 187 8.24 27.91 -24.07
N LEU A 188 8.12 29.19 -24.43
CA LEU A 188 7.16 30.12 -23.80
C LEU A 188 5.72 29.63 -23.96
N PHE A 189 5.35 29.12 -25.14
CA PHE A 189 4.06 28.49 -25.36
C PHE A 189 3.82 27.28 -24.43
N LEU A 190 4.81 26.41 -24.26
CA LEU A 190 4.72 25.25 -23.38
C LEU A 190 4.49 25.64 -21.91
N HIS A 191 5.06 26.76 -21.47
CA HIS A 191 4.84 27.31 -20.13
C HIS A 191 3.47 27.98 -19.97
N GLY A 192 2.86 28.43 -21.07
CA GLY A 192 1.56 29.10 -21.09
C GLY A 192 0.34 28.15 -20.93
N PRO A 193 -0.87 28.71 -20.77
CA PRO A 193 -2.10 27.92 -20.65
C PRO A 193 -2.70 27.48 -22.00
N ALA A 194 -2.20 28.00 -23.12
CA ALA A 194 -2.74 27.67 -24.45
C ALA A 194 -2.47 26.20 -24.82
N GLU A 195 -3.42 25.57 -25.50
CA GLU A 195 -3.32 24.17 -25.98
C GLU A 195 -2.51 24.06 -27.27
N SER A 196 -2.60 25.07 -28.15
CA SER A 196 -1.98 25.08 -29.47
C SER A 196 -1.25 26.39 -29.78
N PHE A 197 -0.22 26.30 -30.60
CA PHE A 197 0.58 27.43 -31.08
C PHE A 197 1.08 27.18 -32.50
N THR A 198 1.08 28.22 -33.33
CA THR A 198 1.55 28.13 -34.71
C THR A 198 2.87 28.85 -34.84
N LEU A 199 3.93 28.11 -35.17
CA LEU A 199 5.22 28.68 -35.52
C LEU A 199 5.26 28.95 -37.02
N THR A 200 5.60 30.18 -37.40
CA THR A 200 5.66 30.64 -38.79
C THR A 200 7.09 31.01 -39.19
N GLY A 201 7.32 31.40 -40.44
CA GLY A 201 8.64 31.84 -40.92
C GLY A 201 9.42 30.78 -41.69
N PHE A 202 8.77 29.72 -42.17
CA PHE A 202 9.40 28.71 -43.00
C PHE A 202 9.39 29.13 -44.48
N THR A 203 10.46 28.82 -45.21
CA THR A 203 10.57 29.11 -46.65
C THR A 203 9.78 28.13 -47.53
N GLY A 204 9.32 27.02 -46.97
CA GLY A 204 8.59 25.97 -47.66
C GLY A 204 8.17 24.84 -46.71
N ILE A 205 7.21 24.02 -47.13
CA ILE A 205 6.65 22.91 -46.34
C ILE A 205 7.71 21.89 -45.92
N ASN A 206 8.76 21.72 -46.73
CA ASN A 206 9.89 20.83 -46.41
C ASN A 206 10.66 21.31 -45.17
N GLY A 207 10.79 22.64 -44.98
CA GLY A 207 11.41 23.21 -43.78
C GLY A 207 10.56 22.96 -42.53
N ALA A 208 9.25 23.18 -42.62
CA ALA A 208 8.31 22.91 -41.54
C ALA A 208 8.26 21.42 -41.17
N ARG A 209 8.24 20.51 -42.17
CA ARG A 209 8.26 19.05 -41.94
C ARG A 209 9.53 18.58 -41.24
N ARG A 210 10.70 19.08 -41.68
CA ARG A 210 11.98 18.77 -41.03
C ARG A 210 11.98 19.21 -39.57
N GLU A 211 11.42 20.38 -39.27
CA GLU A 211 11.32 20.87 -37.89
C GLU A 211 10.30 20.05 -37.07
N ALA A 212 9.17 19.68 -37.66
CA ALA A 212 8.20 18.78 -37.03
C ALA A 212 8.85 17.45 -36.59
N SER A 213 9.67 16.85 -37.45
CA SER A 213 10.38 15.60 -37.13
C SER A 213 11.40 15.76 -35.99
N ARG A 214 11.99 16.94 -35.79
CA ARG A 214 12.89 17.21 -34.65
C ARG A 214 12.14 17.18 -33.33
N PHE A 215 10.92 17.73 -33.31
CA PHE A 215 10.06 17.67 -32.12
C PHE A 215 9.59 16.26 -31.80
N GLN A 216 9.34 15.41 -32.81
CA GLN A 216 8.97 14.01 -32.62
C GLN A 216 10.18 13.14 -32.19
N GLY A 217 11.36 13.38 -32.78
CA GLY A 217 12.57 12.58 -32.54
C GLY A 217 13.22 12.79 -31.17
N THR A 218 12.89 13.86 -30.44
CA THR A 218 13.43 14.10 -29.08
C THR A 218 12.80 13.17 -28.03
N TYR A 219 11.77 12.40 -28.40
CA TYR A 219 11.18 11.34 -27.57
C TYR A 219 11.97 10.01 -27.63
N ASN A 220 13.04 9.91 -28.44
CA ASN A 220 13.81 8.67 -28.59
C ASN A 220 14.84 8.45 -27.46
N ASN A 221 14.47 7.53 -26.56
CA ASN A 221 15.23 6.39 -26.05
C ASN A 221 16.38 6.55 -25.03
N SER A 222 16.63 7.71 -24.42
CA SER A 222 17.59 7.74 -23.29
C SER A 222 17.26 8.67 -22.13
N LYS A 223 16.39 9.68 -22.32
CA LYS A 223 15.97 10.58 -21.24
C LYS A 223 14.48 10.91 -21.42
N PRO A 224 13.67 10.86 -20.34
CA PRO A 224 12.29 11.29 -20.41
C PRO A 224 12.24 12.76 -20.84
N SER A 225 11.42 13.10 -21.83
CA SER A 225 11.23 14.49 -22.22
C SER A 225 10.58 15.27 -21.08
N THR A 226 10.93 16.55 -20.94
CA THR A 226 10.35 17.45 -19.93
C THR A 226 9.01 18.06 -20.37
N TYR A 227 8.47 17.60 -21.51
CA TYR A 227 7.27 18.13 -22.14
C TYR A 227 6.55 17.05 -22.96
N SER A 228 5.26 17.27 -23.22
CA SER A 228 4.40 16.40 -24.01
C SER A 228 3.65 17.21 -25.07
N MET A 229 4.07 17.08 -26.32
CA MET A 229 3.43 17.79 -27.43
C MET A 229 3.59 17.03 -28.76
N THR A 230 2.75 17.40 -29.70
CA THR A 230 2.85 17.03 -31.11
C THR A 230 3.16 18.27 -31.93
N ALA A 231 3.87 18.08 -33.05
CA ALA A 231 4.15 19.13 -34.00
C ALA A 231 3.79 18.62 -35.41
N THR A 232 2.98 19.40 -36.13
CA THR A 232 2.48 19.02 -37.46
C THR A 232 2.70 20.17 -38.43
N ALA A 233 3.40 19.89 -39.53
CA ALA A 233 3.64 20.87 -40.58
C ALA A 233 2.39 21.08 -41.44
N GLN A 234 2.05 22.33 -41.74
CA GLN A 234 0.89 22.74 -42.53
C GLN A 234 1.27 23.83 -43.54
N GLY A 235 0.42 24.06 -44.55
CA GLY A 235 0.60 25.11 -45.56
C GLY A 235 1.52 24.74 -46.73
N VAL A 236 1.73 25.70 -47.65
CA VAL A 236 2.53 25.54 -48.87
C VAL A 236 3.34 26.81 -49.13
N GLY A 237 4.54 26.64 -49.71
CA GLY A 237 5.42 27.76 -50.08
C GLY A 237 5.75 28.64 -48.86
N ARG A 238 5.61 29.97 -49.02
CA ARG A 238 5.85 30.96 -47.95
C ARG A 238 4.81 30.93 -46.83
N ASN A 239 3.68 30.25 -47.03
CA ASN A 239 2.64 30.07 -46.01
C ASN A 239 2.83 28.77 -45.22
N ALA A 240 3.99 28.10 -45.34
CA ALA A 240 4.32 26.93 -44.54
C ALA A 240 4.46 27.33 -43.06
N CYS A 241 3.81 26.57 -42.18
CA CYS A 241 3.84 26.76 -40.74
C CYS A 241 3.93 25.42 -40.01
N LEU A 242 4.19 25.48 -38.71
CA LEU A 242 4.23 24.32 -37.83
C LEU A 242 3.22 24.52 -36.70
N LEU A 243 2.19 23.67 -36.68
CA LEU A 243 1.20 23.62 -35.61
C LEU A 243 1.75 22.76 -34.47
N ILE A 244 1.99 23.37 -33.32
CA ILE A 244 2.41 22.70 -32.10
C ILE A 244 1.18 22.57 -31.19
N ARG A 245 0.88 21.35 -30.72
CA ARG A 245 -0.25 21.06 -29.84
C ARG A 245 0.20 20.22 -28.65
N LYS A 246 -0.16 20.64 -27.44
CA LYS A 246 0.14 19.90 -26.21
C LYS A 246 -0.68 18.61 -26.13
N THR A 247 -0.11 17.57 -25.55
CA THR A 247 -0.76 16.26 -25.41
C THR A 247 -0.88 15.87 -23.94
N ARG A 248 -1.92 15.10 -23.61
CA ARG A 248 -2.15 14.64 -22.22
C ARG A 248 -1.24 13.46 -21.83
N ASP A 249 -0.75 12.71 -22.81
CA ASP A 249 -0.08 11.42 -22.60
C ASP A 249 1.24 11.50 -21.81
N GLY A 250 1.85 12.68 -21.71
CA GLY A 250 3.02 12.95 -20.87
C GLY A 250 2.82 14.03 -19.79
N ILE A 251 1.62 14.61 -19.69
CA ILE A 251 1.21 15.44 -18.56
C ILE A 251 0.66 14.50 -17.49
N SER A 252 1.48 13.53 -17.06
CA SER A 252 1.20 12.88 -15.78
C SER A 252 1.35 13.99 -14.76
N CYS A 253 0.22 14.41 -14.19
CA CYS A 253 0.08 15.45 -13.18
C CYS A 253 0.89 15.09 -11.92
N ARG A 254 2.22 15.08 -12.01
CA ARG A 254 3.12 15.18 -10.85
C ARG A 254 3.19 16.64 -10.42
N CYS A 255 2.02 17.27 -10.25
CA CYS A 255 1.93 18.33 -9.28
C CYS A 255 1.95 17.59 -7.94
N THR A 256 3.15 17.36 -7.40
CA THR A 256 3.28 16.92 -6.02
C THR A 256 2.51 17.90 -5.14
N PRO A 257 1.58 17.44 -4.29
CA PRO A 257 0.92 18.32 -3.36
C PRO A 257 2.00 18.93 -2.46
N GLY A 258 2.16 20.26 -2.50
CA GLY A 258 3.13 20.99 -1.68
C GLY A 258 4.19 21.84 -2.41
N SER A 259 4.02 22.15 -3.70
CA SER A 259 4.95 23.02 -4.45
C SER A 259 4.30 24.25 -5.08
N CYS A 260 3.33 24.86 -4.39
CA CYS A 260 2.76 26.16 -4.72
C CYS A 260 2.74 27.05 -3.48
#